data_AF-A0A1Y2G6Y3-F1
#
_entry.id   AF-A0A1Y2G6Y3-F1
#
_cell.length_a   1.000
_cell.length_b   1.000
_cell.length_c   1.000
_cell.angle_alpha   90.00
_cell.angle_beta   90.00
_cell.angle_gamma   90.00
#
_symmetry.space_group_name_H-M   'P 1'
#
loop_
_entity.id
_entity.type
_entity.pdbx_description
1 polymer ?
#
loop_
_entity_poly.entity_id
_entity_poly.type
_entity_poly.pdbx_seq_one_letter_code
_entity_poly.pdbx_strand_id
1 'polypeptide(L)'
;MWVEKKVELPEDDQEVGPMPLQLNDIKMNERSYGGALRAGEGTAMAAYVQEGKRIPRRGEIGLESEQIQNYESAGFVMSGSRHQRMNAVRVRKENQVISAEEKRALMMFNQEEKIKKDNKIINEMREMVASKLRSTGNSSSY
;
A
#
# COMPACT_ATOMS: atom_id res chain seq x y z
N MET A 1 -0.69 -12.77 29.92
CA MET A 1 -0.35 -13.03 28.50
C MET A 1 1.15 -13.12 28.42
N TRP A 2 1.68 -14.28 28.05
CA TRP A 2 3.11 -14.42 27.79
C TRP A 2 3.42 -13.81 26.42
N VAL A 3 4.41 -12.93 26.36
CA VAL A 3 4.90 -12.31 25.12
C VAL A 3 6.18 -13.04 24.75
N GLU A 4 6.20 -13.67 23.59
CA GLU A 4 7.42 -14.25 23.02
C GLU A 4 8.45 -13.16 22.78
N LYS A 5 9.60 -13.31 23.44
CA LYS A 5 10.77 -12.48 23.19
C LYS A 5 11.39 -12.93 21.87
N LYS A 6 11.33 -12.09 20.85
CA LYS A 6 12.08 -12.31 19.62
C LYS A 6 13.57 -12.32 19.95
N VAL A 7 14.22 -13.45 19.70
CA VAL A 7 15.67 -13.58 19.78
C VAL A 7 16.24 -13.02 18.48
N GLU A 8 17.01 -11.94 18.58
CA GLU A 8 17.82 -11.46 17.46
C GLU A 8 18.98 -12.43 17.28
N LEU A 9 19.05 -13.04 16.09
CA LEU A 9 20.17 -13.89 15.68
C LEU A 9 21.38 -13.01 15.35
N PRO A 10 22.61 -13.46 15.63
CA PRO A 10 23.83 -12.76 15.27
C PRO A 10 23.91 -12.50 13.75
N GLU A 11 24.44 -11.34 13.34
CA GLU A 11 24.48 -10.91 11.93
C GLU A 11 25.18 -11.90 10.98
N ASP A 12 26.09 -12.73 11.49
CA ASP A 12 26.85 -13.73 10.72
C ASP A 12 26.02 -14.92 10.21
N ASP A 13 24.83 -15.16 10.77
CA ASP A 13 23.90 -16.22 10.30
C ASP A 13 22.80 -15.67 9.37
N GLN A 14 22.91 -14.41 8.91
CA GLN A 14 22.01 -13.89 7.89
C GLN A 14 22.25 -14.63 6.57
N GLU A 15 21.20 -15.27 6.06
CA GLU A 15 21.18 -15.98 4.79
C GLU A 15 21.71 -15.06 3.66
N VAL A 16 22.95 -15.28 3.22
CA VAL A 16 23.62 -14.43 2.22
C VAL A 16 22.99 -14.69 0.85
N GLY A 17 22.11 -13.79 0.45
CA GLY A 17 21.45 -13.82 -0.85
C GLY A 17 20.25 -12.87 -0.89
N PRO A 18 19.69 -12.60 -2.08
CA PRO A 18 18.45 -11.85 -2.16
C PRO A 18 17.33 -12.67 -1.51
N MET A 19 16.96 -12.33 -0.27
CA MET A 19 15.84 -12.96 0.40
C MET A 19 14.52 -12.57 -0.27
N PRO A 20 13.54 -13.51 -0.37
CA PRO A 20 12.19 -13.16 -0.79
C PRO A 20 11.62 -12.11 0.17
N LEU A 21 11.19 -10.98 -0.39
CA LEU A 21 10.69 -9.85 0.37
C LEU A 21 9.51 -10.27 1.27
N GLN A 22 9.62 -9.97 2.56
CA GLN A 22 8.55 -10.19 3.51
C GLN A 22 7.39 -9.23 3.18
N LEU A 23 6.24 -9.77 2.74
CA LEU A 23 5.01 -9.01 2.44
C LEU A 23 4.40 -8.28 3.65
N ASN A 24 4.99 -8.40 4.84
CA ASN A 24 4.39 -7.99 6.10
C ASN A 24 4.47 -6.48 6.38
N ASP A 25 5.33 -5.73 5.68
CA ASP A 25 5.53 -4.30 5.94
C ASP A 25 4.45 -3.39 5.34
N ILE A 26 3.45 -3.95 4.64
CA ILE A 26 2.41 -3.16 3.97
C ILE A 26 1.09 -3.10 4.76
N LYS A 27 1.07 -3.58 6.02
CA LYS A 27 -0.06 -3.32 6.92
C LYS A 27 0.08 -1.92 7.50
N MET A 28 -0.72 -1.00 6.97
CA MET A 28 -0.78 0.38 7.47
C MET A 28 -1.22 0.39 8.92
N ASN A 29 -0.41 1.01 9.76
CA ASN A 29 -0.84 1.38 11.10
C ASN A 29 -1.69 2.65 11.03
N GLU A 30 -2.55 2.85 12.01
CA GLU A 30 -3.42 4.03 12.15
C GLU A 30 -2.67 5.37 12.08
N ARG A 31 -1.36 5.34 12.37
CA ARG A 31 -0.45 6.48 12.30
C ARG A 31 0.05 6.82 10.89
N SER A 32 -0.11 5.92 9.92
CA SER A 32 0.37 6.11 8.54
C SER A 32 -0.34 7.24 7.80
N TYR A 33 -1.55 7.60 8.24
CA TYR A 33 -2.34 8.69 7.66
C TYR A 33 -2.08 10.05 8.33
N GLY A 34 -1.09 10.15 9.24
CA GLY A 34 -0.65 11.39 9.89
C GLY A 34 -1.50 11.82 11.10
N GLY A 35 -0.95 12.72 11.93
CA GLY A 35 -1.50 13.07 13.26
C GLY A 35 -2.71 14.03 13.29
N ALA A 36 -3.21 14.46 12.14
CA ALA A 36 -4.35 15.39 12.05
C ALA A 36 -5.71 14.68 12.00
N LEU A 37 -5.72 13.35 11.84
CA LEU A 37 -6.91 12.52 11.86
C LEU A 37 -7.14 11.97 13.26
N ARG A 38 -8.41 11.78 13.63
CA ARG A 38 -8.75 11.04 14.85
C ARG A 38 -8.38 9.57 14.71
N ALA A 39 -8.16 8.89 15.83
CA ALA A 39 -8.06 7.43 15.84
C ALA A 39 -9.30 6.83 15.15
N GLY A 40 -9.09 5.89 14.24
CA GLY A 40 -10.09 5.23 13.42
C GLY A 40 -10.51 5.98 12.17
N GLU A 41 -10.32 7.31 12.12
CA GLU A 41 -10.83 8.16 11.03
C GLU A 41 -10.09 7.87 9.72
N GLY A 42 -8.76 7.80 9.74
CA GLY A 42 -7.96 7.54 8.55
C GLY A 42 -8.22 6.15 7.95
N THR A 43 -8.27 5.12 8.79
CA THR A 43 -8.56 3.75 8.36
C THR A 43 -9.95 3.63 7.72
N ALA A 44 -10.97 4.27 8.32
CA ALA A 44 -12.31 4.27 7.76
C ALA A 44 -12.38 5.00 6.41
N MET A 45 -11.73 6.16 6.28
CA MET A 45 -11.67 6.90 5.01
C MET A 45 -10.92 6.12 3.93
N ALA A 46 -9.82 5.44 4.30
CA ALA A 46 -9.02 4.63 3.38
C ALA A 46 -9.82 3.48 2.76
N ALA A 47 -10.71 2.84 3.53
CA ALA A 47 -11.58 1.79 3.01
C ALA A 47 -12.46 2.28 1.84
N TYR A 48 -13.07 3.47 1.98
CA TYR A 48 -13.84 4.06 0.88
C TYR A 48 -12.98 4.39 -0.34
N VAL A 49 -11.76 4.91 -0.13
CA VAL A 49 -10.82 5.22 -1.22
C VAL A 49 -10.40 3.96 -1.96
N GLN A 50 -10.10 2.87 -1.23
CA GLN A 50 -9.76 1.57 -1.82
C GLN A 50 -10.92 0.98 -2.62
N GLU A 51 -12.16 1.19 -2.17
CA GLU A 51 -13.37 0.82 -2.92
C GLU A 51 -13.68 1.77 -4.10
N GLY A 52 -12.89 2.83 -4.30
CA GLY A 52 -13.15 3.85 -5.32
C GLY A 52 -14.41 4.68 -5.05
N LYS A 53 -14.93 4.64 -3.82
CA LYS A 53 -16.14 5.34 -3.41
C LYS A 53 -15.82 6.71 -2.83
N ARG A 54 -16.80 7.60 -2.92
CA ARG A 54 -16.73 8.92 -2.30
C ARG A 54 -16.73 8.78 -0.78
N ILE A 55 -15.84 9.51 -0.10
CA ILE A 55 -15.81 9.55 1.37
C ILE A 55 -17.08 10.27 1.88
N PRO A 56 -17.89 9.64 2.76
CA PRO A 56 -19.15 10.23 3.24
C PRO A 56 -18.93 11.45 4.17
N ARG A 57 -19.76 12.49 4.01
CA ARG A 57 -19.79 13.65 4.92
C ARG A 57 -20.67 13.37 6.15
N ARG A 58 -20.48 14.15 7.22
CA ARG A 58 -21.34 14.09 8.42
C ARG A 58 -22.77 14.48 8.04
N GLY A 59 -23.69 13.51 8.07
CA GLY A 59 -25.08 13.66 7.62
C GLY A 59 -25.43 12.87 6.36
N GLU A 60 -24.44 12.27 5.72
CA GLU A 60 -24.60 11.36 4.56
C GLU A 60 -24.46 9.88 4.95
N ILE A 61 -24.14 9.61 6.21
CA ILE A 61 -24.02 8.25 6.75
C ILE A 61 -25.40 7.58 6.61
N GLY A 62 -25.47 6.53 5.79
CA GLY A 62 -26.70 5.82 5.48
C GLY A 62 -27.30 6.14 4.11
N LEU A 63 -26.69 7.03 3.32
CA LEU A 63 -26.98 7.20 1.90
C LEU A 63 -25.85 6.59 1.07
N GLU A 64 -26.22 5.98 -0.05
CA GLU A 64 -25.25 5.48 -1.02
C GLU A 64 -24.60 6.64 -1.79
N SER A 65 -23.38 6.41 -2.26
CA SER A 65 -22.61 7.43 -3.02
C SER A 65 -23.37 7.95 -4.23
N GLU A 66 -24.07 7.07 -4.94
CA GLU A 66 -24.88 7.41 -6.12
C GLU A 66 -26.09 8.27 -5.74
N GLN A 67 -26.75 7.98 -4.62
CA GLN A 67 -27.88 8.78 -4.14
C GLN A 67 -27.47 10.22 -3.84
N ILE A 68 -26.29 10.39 -3.21
CA ILE A 68 -25.75 11.71 -2.89
C ILE A 68 -25.47 12.50 -4.18
N GLN A 69 -24.87 11.86 -5.19
CA GLN A 69 -24.59 12.49 -6.48
C GLN A 69 -25.88 12.91 -7.20
N ASN A 70 -26.93 12.09 -7.14
CA ASN A 70 -28.24 12.41 -7.69
C ASN A 70 -28.88 13.61 -6.98
N TYR A 71 -28.78 13.71 -5.66
CA TYR A 71 -29.27 14.88 -4.93
C TYR A 71 -28.49 16.16 -5.26
N GLU A 72 -27.16 16.08 -5.34
CA GLU A 72 -26.32 17.23 -5.69
C GLU A 72 -26.60 17.72 -7.12
N SER A 73 -26.75 16.80 -8.08
CA SER A 73 -27.08 17.15 -9.47
C SER A 73 -28.48 17.73 -9.63
N ALA A 74 -29.44 17.30 -8.81
CA ALA A 74 -30.77 17.92 -8.73
C ALA A 74 -30.78 19.30 -8.05
N GLY A 75 -29.63 19.77 -7.52
CA GLY A 75 -29.48 21.08 -6.91
C GLY A 75 -29.69 21.11 -5.39
N PHE A 76 -29.83 19.95 -4.74
CA PHE A 76 -29.87 19.89 -3.29
C PHE A 76 -28.48 20.17 -2.70
N VAL A 77 -28.47 20.96 -1.62
CA VAL A 77 -27.25 21.33 -0.91
C VAL A 77 -27.16 20.51 0.36
N MET A 78 -26.18 19.61 0.42
CA MET A 78 -25.99 18.73 1.58
C MET A 78 -25.57 19.51 2.84
N SER A 79 -25.95 18.99 4.00
CA SER A 79 -25.65 19.63 5.30
C SER A 79 -24.15 19.88 5.48
N GLY A 80 -23.79 21.08 5.93
CA GLY A 80 -22.40 21.48 6.19
C GLY A 80 -21.58 21.90 4.95
N SER A 81 -22.11 21.75 3.73
CA SER A 81 -21.41 22.17 2.50
C SER A 81 -21.28 23.69 2.34
N ARG A 82 -22.16 24.47 2.99
CA ARG A 82 -22.14 25.95 2.98
C ARG A 82 -21.06 26.58 3.86
N HIS A 83 -20.45 25.82 4.78
CA HIS A 83 -19.44 26.36 5.70
C HIS A 83 -18.04 26.26 5.11
N GLN A 84 -17.51 27.36 4.57
CA GLN A 84 -16.21 27.39 3.90
C GLN A 84 -15.06 26.82 4.74
N ARG A 85 -14.93 27.27 6.01
CA ARG A 85 -13.84 26.83 6.91
C ARG A 85 -13.90 25.33 7.19
N MET A 86 -15.10 24.80 7.45
CA MET A 86 -15.30 23.37 7.71
C MET A 86 -15.03 22.54 6.46
N ASN A 87 -15.50 23.01 5.29
CA ASN A 87 -15.29 22.34 4.03
C ASN A 87 -13.80 22.26 3.69
N ALA A 88 -13.02 23.32 3.94
CA ALA A 88 -11.58 23.32 3.76
C ALA A 88 -10.86 22.32 4.69
N VAL A 89 -11.29 22.21 5.96
CA VAL A 89 -10.74 21.21 6.89
C VAL A 89 -11.06 19.79 6.41
N ARG A 90 -12.29 19.56 5.96
CA ARG A 90 -12.73 18.27 5.41
C ARG A 90 -11.88 17.87 4.19
N VAL A 91 -11.80 18.73 3.18
CA VAL A 91 -11.01 18.46 1.96
C VAL A 91 -9.55 18.19 2.30
N ARG A 92 -8.96 18.92 3.26
CA ARG A 92 -7.60 18.66 3.72
C ARG A 92 -7.44 17.25 4.29
N LYS A 93 -8.36 16.81 5.15
CA LYS A 93 -8.35 15.46 5.73
C LYS A 93 -8.51 14.38 4.66
N GLU A 94 -9.42 14.59 3.71
CA GLU A 94 -9.63 13.67 2.58
C GLU A 94 -8.36 13.56 1.74
N ASN A 95 -7.78 14.69 1.34
CA ASN A 95 -6.53 14.71 0.59
C ASN A 95 -5.37 14.05 1.34
N GLN A 96 -5.30 14.18 2.66
CA GLN A 96 -4.27 13.53 3.47
C GLN A 96 -4.35 12.00 3.37
N VAL A 97 -5.56 11.43 3.37
CA VAL A 97 -5.76 9.98 3.21
C VAL A 97 -5.48 9.55 1.77
N ILE A 98 -6.02 10.29 0.80
CA ILE A 98 -5.83 10.02 -0.63
C ILE A 98 -4.35 10.04 -0.98
N SER A 99 -3.61 11.10 -0.60
CA SER A 99 -2.18 11.21 -0.90
C SER A 99 -1.35 10.13 -0.21
N ALA A 100 -1.75 9.67 0.99
CA ALA A 100 -1.09 8.55 1.65
C ALA A 100 -1.32 7.23 0.88
N GLU A 101 -2.55 6.98 0.41
CA GLU A 101 -2.86 5.77 -0.35
C GLU A 101 -2.30 5.79 -1.77
N GLU A 102 -2.30 6.95 -2.45
CA GLU A 102 -1.65 7.11 -3.76
C GLU A 102 -0.14 6.84 -3.66
N LYS A 103 0.53 7.39 -2.64
CA LYS A 103 1.95 7.14 -2.41
C LYS A 103 2.22 5.66 -2.13
N ARG A 104 1.31 4.99 -1.41
CA ARG A 104 1.40 3.55 -1.15
C ARG A 104 1.21 2.74 -2.42
N ALA A 105 0.18 3.03 -3.21
CA ALA A 105 -0.09 2.36 -4.47
C ALA A 105 1.11 2.49 -5.42
N LEU A 106 1.72 3.68 -5.48
CA LEU A 106 2.94 3.90 -6.25
C LEU A 106 4.14 3.10 -5.73
N MET A 107 4.31 3.01 -4.40
CA MET A 107 5.38 2.23 -3.78
C MET A 107 5.21 0.73 -4.05
N MET A 108 3.99 0.20 -3.90
CA MET A 108 3.67 -1.19 -4.25
C MET A 108 3.98 -1.47 -5.72
N PHE A 109 3.55 -0.59 -6.61
CA PHE A 109 3.82 -0.72 -8.04
C PHE A 109 5.33 -0.76 -8.35
N ASN A 110 6.09 0.17 -7.78
CA ASN A 110 7.55 0.20 -7.95
C ASN A 110 8.23 -1.05 -7.37
N GLN A 111 7.72 -1.57 -6.26
CA GLN A 111 8.22 -2.79 -5.64
C GLN A 111 7.92 -4.03 -6.49
N GLU A 112 6.70 -4.15 -7.03
CA GLU A 112 6.33 -5.23 -7.96
C GLU A 112 7.20 -5.20 -9.22
N GLU A 113 7.42 -4.02 -9.81
CA GLU A 113 8.28 -3.84 -10.97
C GLU A 113 9.73 -4.22 -10.66
N LYS A 114 10.24 -3.87 -9.47
CA LYS A 114 11.57 -4.30 -9.01
C LYS A 114 11.65 -5.82 -8.88
N ILE A 115 10.66 -6.46 -8.25
CA ILE A 115 10.62 -7.92 -8.08
C ILE A 115 10.60 -8.64 -9.44
N LYS A 116 9.83 -8.15 -10.42
CA LYS A 116 9.83 -8.71 -11.78
C LYS A 116 11.20 -8.62 -12.44
N LYS A 117 11.90 -7.49 -12.28
CA LYS A 117 13.26 -7.29 -12.81
C LYS A 117 14.25 -8.22 -12.11
N ASP A 118 14.22 -8.28 -10.79
CA ASP A 118 15.12 -9.12 -9.99
C ASP A 118 14.91 -10.61 -10.34
N ASN A 119 13.68 -11.07 -10.48
CA ASN A 119 13.36 -12.44 -10.91
C ASN A 119 13.88 -12.76 -12.32
N LYS A 120 13.78 -11.81 -13.25
CA LYS A 120 14.34 -11.97 -14.60
C LYS A 120 15.85 -12.14 -14.56
N ILE A 121 16.55 -11.30 -13.79
CA ILE A 121 18.01 -11.36 -13.61
C ILE A 121 18.42 -12.70 -12.97
N ILE A 122 17.69 -13.16 -11.96
CA ILE A 122 17.95 -14.46 -11.30
C ILE A 122 17.82 -15.62 -12.29
N ASN A 123 16.79 -15.60 -13.14
CA ASN A 123 16.60 -16.64 -14.16
C ASN A 123 17.73 -16.62 -15.20
N GLU A 124 18.13 -15.44 -15.69
CA GLU A 124 19.26 -15.28 -16.62
C GLU A 124 20.58 -15.78 -16.00
N MET A 125 20.84 -15.47 -14.72
CA MET A 125 22.03 -15.98 -14.02
C MET A 125 22.01 -17.50 -13.85
N ARG A 126 20.85 -18.09 -13.50
CA ARG A 126 20.70 -19.55 -13.38
C ARG A 126 20.97 -20.24 -14.71
N GLU A 127 20.48 -19.68 -15.82
CA GLU A 127 20.74 -20.19 -17.17
C GLU A 127 22.22 -20.09 -17.54
N MET A 128 22.87 -18.96 -17.26
CA MET A 128 24.30 -18.77 -17.50
C MET A 128 25.14 -19.78 -16.71
N VAL A 129 24.89 -19.96 -15.41
CA VAL A 129 25.59 -20.95 -14.57
C VAL A 129 25.37 -22.37 -15.09
N ALA A 130 24.12 -22.73 -15.40
CA ALA A 130 23.80 -24.05 -15.96
C ALA A 130 24.50 -24.28 -17.31
N SER A 131 24.56 -23.26 -18.17
CA SER A 131 25.28 -23.34 -19.45
C SER A 131 26.79 -23.53 -19.25
N LYS A 132 27.39 -22.82 -18.28
CA LYS A 132 28.81 -22.94 -17.98
C LYS A 132 29.15 -24.31 -17.41
N LEU A 133 28.33 -24.83 -16.49
CA LEU A 133 28.50 -26.15 -15.89
C LEU A 133 28.42 -27.27 -16.95
N ARG A 134 27.46 -27.17 -17.90
CA ARG A 134 27.36 -28.10 -19.05
C ARG A 134 28.60 -28.03 -19.95
N SER A 135 29.12 -26.83 -20.20
CA SER A 135 30.33 -26.63 -21.02
C SER A 135 31.59 -27.20 -20.35
N THR A 136 31.77 -27.02 -19.04
CA THR A 136 32.96 -27.52 -18.30
C THR A 136 32.93 -29.03 -18.07
N GLY A 137 31.75 -29.64 -17.99
CA GLY A 137 31.62 -31.11 -17.88
C GLY A 137 32.07 -31.84 -19.16
N ASN A 138 31.99 -31.20 -20.32
CA ASN A 138 32.37 -31.80 -21.60
C ASN A 138 33.87 -31.67 -21.94
N SER A 139 34.61 -30.83 -21.21
CA SER A 139 36.06 -30.63 -21.39
C SER A 139 36.94 -31.53 -20.51
N SER A 140 36.35 -32.39 -19.67
CA SER A 140 37.08 -33.32 -18.77
C SER A 140 37.07 -34.78 -19.25
N SER A 141 36.62 -35.05 -20.47
CA SER A 141 36.76 -36.35 -21.15
C SER A 141 37.78 -36.21 -22.29
N TYR A 142 39.06 -36.25 -21.94
CA TYR A 142 40.19 -36.61 -22.81
C TYR A 142 41.35 -37.07 -21.93
#